data_AF-A0A1Y3YAH2-F1
#
_entry.id   AF-A0A1Y3YAH2-F1
#
_cell.length_a   1.000
_cell.length_b   1.000
_cell.length_c   1.000
_cell.angle_alpha   90.00
_cell.angle_beta   90.00
_cell.angle_gamma   90.00
#
_symmetry.space_group_name_H-M   'P 1'
#
loop_
_entity.id
_entity.type
_entity.pdbx_description
1 polymer ?
#
loop_
_entity_poly.entity_id
_entity_poly.type
_entity_poly.pdbx_seq_one_letter_code
_entity_poly.pdbx_strand_id
1 'polypeptide(L)' 'MGRSNKVCPRCGRKMKQQFIGLQHCRCGMSWKKDRGFFERTPDMVFCLQRKVSKGKIKQRPVIRFPEDH' A
#
# COMPACT_ATOMS: atom_id res chain seq x y z
N MET A 1 -16.73 10.92 3.32
CA MET A 1 -17.03 9.68 2.55
C MET A 1 -15.92 8.68 2.81
N GLY A 2 -16.22 7.65 3.62
CA GLY A 2 -15.24 6.69 4.11
C GLY A 2 -14.65 5.88 2.96
N ARG A 3 -13.31 5.74 2.94
CA ARG A 3 -12.64 4.89 1.96
C ARG A 3 -13.15 3.46 2.14
N SER A 4 -13.88 2.94 1.15
CA SER A 4 -14.30 1.54 1.17
C SER A 4 -13.05 0.66 1.19
N ASN A 5 -12.80 0.03 2.33
CA ASN A 5 -11.73 -0.93 2.49
C ASN A 5 -11.95 -2.07 1.50
N LYS A 6 -10.88 -2.44 0.78
CA LYS A 6 -10.94 -3.55 -0.19
C LYS A 6 -11.13 -4.87 0.57
N VAL A 7 -11.79 -5.82 -0.07
CA VAL A 7 -11.91 -7.19 0.44
C VAL A 7 -10.73 -7.98 -0.10
N CYS A 8 -10.07 -8.75 0.77
CA CYS A 8 -8.94 -9.58 0.39
C CYS A 8 -9.42 -10.75 -0.47
N PRO A 9 -8.90 -10.94 -1.70
CA PRO A 9 -9.31 -12.06 -2.56
C PRO A 9 -8.87 -13.42 -2.01
N ARG A 10 -7.84 -13.48 -1.14
CA ARG A 10 -7.35 -14.74 -0.55
C ARG A 10 -8.20 -15.24 0.62
N CYS A 11 -8.69 -14.35 1.48
CA CYS A 11 -9.32 -14.75 2.75
C CYS A 11 -10.68 -14.11 3.02
N GLY A 12 -11.21 -13.30 2.10
CA GLY A 12 -12.52 -12.66 2.20
C GLY A 12 -12.62 -11.57 3.29
N ARG A 13 -11.56 -11.31 4.06
CA ARG A 13 -11.58 -10.29 5.13
C ARG A 13 -11.36 -8.89 4.56
N LYS A 14 -11.99 -7.89 5.18
CA LYS A 14 -11.72 -6.48 4.88
C LYS A 14 -10.26 -6.15 5.18
N MET A 15 -9.60 -5.51 4.23
CA MET A 15 -8.24 -5.02 4.35
C MET A 15 -8.21 -3.77 5.24
N LYS A 16 -7.10 -3.55 5.92
CA LYS A 16 -6.87 -2.34 6.72
C LYS A 16 -6.05 -1.37 5.91
N GLN A 17 -6.48 -0.12 5.84
CA GLN A 17 -5.67 0.93 5.24
C GLN A 17 -4.42 1.19 6.10
N GLN A 18 -3.24 1.06 5.49
CA GLN A 18 -1.96 1.42 6.14
C GLN A 18 -1.52 2.82 5.76
N PHE A 19 -1.54 3.13 4.45
CA PHE A 19 -1.24 4.47 3.92
C PHE A 19 -2.33 4.92 2.97
N ILE A 20 -2.33 6.19 2.59
CA ILE A 20 -3.24 6.68 1.55
C ILE A 20 -2.95 5.93 0.25
N GLY A 21 -3.92 5.11 -0.19
CA GLY A 21 -3.76 4.29 -1.40
C GLY A 21 -2.99 2.99 -1.20
N LEU A 22 -2.71 2.57 0.05
CA LEU A 22 -2.16 1.25 0.37
C LEU A 22 -2.98 0.58 1.49
N GLN A 23 -3.42 -0.66 1.25
CA GLN A 23 -4.17 -1.46 2.21
C GLN A 23 -3.53 -2.84 2.37
N HIS A 24 -3.55 -3.38 3.59
CA HIS A 24 -2.99 -4.69 3.92
C HIS A 24 -4.06 -5.63 4.48
N CYS A 25 -3.90 -6.90 4.14
CA CYS A 25 -4.53 -7.98 4.84
C CYS A 25 -3.52 -8.69 5.75
N ARG A 26 -4.01 -9.23 6.86
CA ARG A 26 -3.19 -10.05 7.78
C ARG A 26 -2.63 -11.31 7.11
N CYS A 27 -3.29 -11.84 6.09
CA CYS A 27 -2.88 -13.07 5.38
C CYS A 27 -1.74 -12.87 4.35
N GLY A 28 -0.98 -11.78 4.44
CA GLY A 28 0.11 -11.47 3.51
C GLY A 28 -0.30 -10.72 2.24
N MET A 29 -1.59 -10.65 1.89
CA MET A 29 -2.07 -9.90 0.72
C MET A 29 -2.11 -8.39 0.95
N SER A 30 -1.82 -7.62 -0.08
CA SER A 30 -1.83 -6.16 -0.09
C SER A 30 -2.52 -5.61 -1.33
N TRP A 31 -3.02 -4.38 -1.24
CA TRP A 31 -3.62 -3.65 -2.35
C TRP A 31 -3.04 -2.24 -2.40
N LYS A 32 -2.50 -1.85 -3.55
CA LYS A 32 -2.02 -0.48 -3.79
C LYS A 32 -2.81 0.13 -4.94
N LYS A 33 -3.22 1.39 -4.81
CA LYS A 33 -4.09 2.09 -5.78
C LYS A 33 -3.58 1.98 -7.22
N ASP A 34 -2.26 2.09 -7.42
CA ASP A 34 -1.65 2.12 -8.75
C ASP A 34 -1.18 0.73 -9.25
N ARG A 35 -1.16 -0.29 -8.37
CA ARG A 35 -0.64 -1.64 -8.70
C ARG A 35 -1.72 -2.74 -8.66
N GLY A 36 -2.79 -2.53 -7.91
CA GLY A 36 -3.77 -3.57 -7.61
C GLY A 36 -3.37 -4.47 -6.44
N PHE A 37 -3.87 -5.70 -6.43
CA PHE A 37 -3.57 -6.70 -5.39
C PHE A 37 -2.22 -7.36 -5.63
N PHE A 38 -1.47 -7.63 -4.56
CA PHE A 38 -0.18 -8.32 -4.61
C PHE A 38 0.13 -9.03 -3.29
N GLU A 39 0.97 -10.05 -3.34
CA GLU A 39 1.48 -10.74 -2.14
C GLU A 39 2.69 -10.00 -1.57
N ARG A 40 2.74 -9.90 -0.23
CA ARG A 40 3.91 -9.36 0.45
C ARG A 40 4.97 -10.45 0.56
N THR A 41 6.18 -10.06 0.22
CA THR A 41 7.39 -10.79 0.54
C THR A 41 8.05 -10.13 1.77
N PRO A 42 8.83 -10.87 2.57
CA PRO A 42 9.44 -10.34 3.79
C PRO A 42 10.50 -9.26 3.54
N ASP A 43 11.06 -9.20 2.34
CA ASP A 43 12.02 -8.19 1.88
C ASP A 43 11.37 -6.83 1.56
N MET A 44 10.06 -6.76 1.35
CA MET A 44 9.38 -5.50 1.01
C MET A 44 9.38 -4.50 2.17
N VAL A 45 9.95 -3.32 1.95
CA VAL A 45 9.92 -2.21 2.90
C VAL A 45 8.88 -1.17 2.46
N PHE A 46 7.84 -0.97 3.27
CA PHE A 46 6.75 -0.03 3.01
C PHE A 46 7.03 1.34 3.60
N CYS A 47 7.21 2.35 2.76
CA CYS A 47 7.54 3.73 3.17
C CYS A 47 6.53 4.76 2.66
N LEU A 48 6.52 5.93 3.29
CA LEU A 48 5.85 7.12 2.78
C LEU A 48 6.88 8.08 2.19
N GLN A 49 6.75 8.38 0.90
CA GLN A 49 7.54 9.44 0.27
C GLN A 49 6.71 10.73 0.19
N ARG A 50 7.31 11.84 0.61
CA ARG A 50 6.78 13.18 0.40
C ARG A 50 7.33 13.71 -0.92
N LYS A 51 6.45 14.05 -1.87
CA LYS A 51 6.82 14.75 -3.10
C LYS A 51 6.08 16.07 -3.17
N VAL A 52 6.81 17.15 -3.47
CA VAL A 52 6.20 18.44 -3.79
C VAL A 52 5.68 18.35 -5.22
N SER A 53 4.40 18.65 -5.41
CA SER A 53 3.77 18.70 -6.74
C SER A 53 2.90 19.93 -6.80
N LYS A 54 3.20 20.83 -7.75
CA LYS A 54 2.51 22.13 -7.93
C LYS A 54 2.40 22.92 -6.62
N GLY A 55 3.51 23.05 -5.89
CA GLY A 55 3.59 23.76 -4.61
C GLY A 55 2.91 23.07 -3.41
N LYS A 56 2.31 21.88 -3.59
CA LYS A 56 1.66 21.12 -2.50
C LYS A 56 2.44 19.85 -2.17
N ILE A 57 2.66 19.59 -0.88
CA ILE A 57 3.25 18.32 -0.42
C ILE A 57 2.21 17.20 -0.59
N LYS A 58 2.57 16.17 -1.34
CA LYS A 58 1.77 14.95 -1.52
C LYS A 58 2.51 13.78 -0.88
N GLN A 59 1.79 13.00 -0.05
CA GLN A 59 2.29 11.73 0.46
C GLN A 59 1.92 10.61 -0.52
N ARG A 60 2.90 9.81 -0.92
CA ARG A 60 2.72 8.63 -1.77
C ARG A 60 3.31 7.39 -1.09
N PRO A 61 2.57 6.26 -1.03
CA PRO A 61 3.13 5.00 -0.56
C PRO A 61 4.14 4.47 -1.58
N VAL A 62 5.33 4.13 -1.11
CA VAL A 62 6.42 3.54 -1.88
C VAL A 62 6.77 2.20 -1.26
N ILE A 63 7.06 1.21 -2.10
CA ILE A 63 7.56 -0.10 -1.70
C ILE A 63 9.01 -0.13 -2.18
N ARG A 64 9.96 -0.32 -1.25
CA ARG A 64 11.38 -0.48 -1.55
C ARG A 64 11.76 -1.95 -1.36
N PHE A 65 12.77 -2.37 -2.11
CA PHE A 65 13.37 -3.69 -2.00
C PHE A 65 14.83 -3.51 -1.58
N PRO A 66 15.39 -4.42 -0.78
CA PRO A 66 16.78 -4.32 -0.29
C PRO A 66 17.83 -4.36 -1.41
N GLU A 67 17.47 -4.83 -2.60
CA GLU A 67 18.33 -4.88 -3.78
C GLU A 67 18.55 -3.51 -4.47
N ASP A 68 17.89 -2.44 -4.01
CA ASP A 68 17.94 -1.08 -4.56
C ASP A 68 19.05 -0.21 -3.91
N HIS A 69 20.14 -0.81 -3.41
CA HIS A 69 21.25 -0.11 -2.76
C HIS A 69 22.62 -0.49 -3.33
#